data_AF-E4WQW6-F1
#
_entry.id   AF-E4WQW6-F1
#
_cell.length_a   1.000
_cell.length_b   1.000
_cell.length_c   1.000
_cell.angle_alpha   90.00
_cell.angle_beta   90.00
_cell.angle_gamma   90.00
#
_symmetry.space_group_name_H-M   'P 1'
#
loop_
_entity.id
_entity.type
_entity.pdbx_description
1 polymer ?
#
loop_
_entity_poly.entity_id
_entity_poly.type
_entity_poly.pdbx_seq_one_letter_code
_entity_poly.pdbx_strand_id
1 'polypeptide(L)'
;MHIVEYKQFRDALRERYKSEVKQAEEEFDSQFKSYESQHGDYVKHADGVLKDLMANIETKKKAMIDWEERAEQRRQNAMEAAKRNKEGLENFQKQLSERQQLNMQGQNTNFGPLGKPWNGSTEGLKPTRPYHQLPAGLMAACIKLETKPFESVDPKDLQLVPNIQPSKRLIDALDEFYRPIPPTVQVKDNWIIGCLDDFFDAKTEALKNAAMRRKQSDQKSNSKPSESDTTSRKRKSRFSSARL
;
A
#
# COMPACT_ATOMS: atom_id res chain seq x y z
N MET A 1 82.78 -41.15 22.98
CA MET A 1 82.89 -39.89 22.22
C MET A 1 81.59 -39.49 21.51
N HIS A 2 80.74 -40.42 21.06
CA HIS A 2 79.52 -40.10 20.27
C HIS A 2 78.45 -39.17 20.87
N ILE A 3 78.29 -39.09 22.20
CA ILE A 3 77.23 -38.28 22.83
C ILE A 3 77.53 -36.77 22.71
N VAL A 4 78.81 -36.39 22.70
CA VAL A 4 79.23 -34.98 22.65
C VAL A 4 79.02 -34.41 21.25
N GLU A 5 79.32 -35.19 20.22
CA GLU A 5 79.14 -34.84 18.81
C GLU A 5 77.65 -34.66 18.46
N TYR A 6 76.78 -35.52 18.97
CA TYR A 6 75.33 -35.39 18.77
C TYR A 6 74.76 -34.10 19.39
N LYS A 7 75.23 -33.71 20.58
CA LYS A 7 74.80 -32.45 21.22
C LYS A 7 75.20 -31.25 20.38
N GLN A 8 76.45 -31.20 19.91
CA GLN A 8 76.95 -30.12 19.05
C GLN A 8 76.16 -30.01 17.74
N PHE A 9 75.86 -31.14 17.10
CA PHE A 9 75.04 -31.17 15.89
C PHE A 9 73.62 -30.64 16.13
N ARG A 10 72.97 -31.09 17.22
CA ARG A 10 71.62 -30.62 17.59
C ARG A 10 71.60 -29.13 17.88
N ASP A 11 72.60 -28.61 18.58
CA ASP A 11 72.66 -27.20 18.96
C ASP A 11 72.97 -26.31 17.74
N ALA A 12 73.79 -26.79 16.80
CA ALA A 12 74.00 -26.14 15.49
C ALA A 12 72.72 -26.09 14.63
N LEU A 13 71.92 -27.17 14.65
CA LEU A 13 70.61 -27.19 14.00
C LEU A 13 69.64 -26.20 14.63
N ARG A 14 69.58 -26.15 15.96
CA ARG A 14 68.75 -25.15 16.66
C ARG A 14 69.14 -23.74 16.26
N GLU A 15 70.43 -23.42 16.24
CA GLU A 15 70.85 -22.05 15.93
C GLU A 15 70.60 -21.69 14.46
N ARG A 16 70.70 -22.65 13.53
CA ARG A 16 70.38 -22.45 12.11
C ARG A 16 68.90 -22.13 11.90
N TYR A 17 67.99 -22.85 12.58
CA TYR A 17 66.55 -22.71 12.38
C TYR A 17 65.88 -21.72 13.36
N LYS A 18 66.62 -21.21 14.34
CA LYS A 18 66.08 -20.30 15.37
C LYS A 18 65.40 -19.07 14.80
N SER A 19 65.99 -18.45 13.78
CA SER A 19 65.42 -17.28 13.13
C SER A 19 64.14 -17.62 12.34
N GLU A 20 64.12 -18.77 11.66
CA GLU A 20 62.96 -19.23 10.90
C GLU A 20 61.79 -19.58 11.82
N VAL A 21 62.06 -20.27 12.94
CA VAL A 21 61.06 -20.56 13.97
C VAL A 21 60.50 -19.27 14.56
N LYS A 22 61.38 -18.32 14.92
CA LYS A 22 60.97 -17.04 15.48
C LYS A 22 60.13 -16.22 14.49
N GLN A 23 60.52 -16.21 13.21
CA GLN A 23 59.74 -15.54 12.17
C GLN A 23 58.36 -16.17 12.03
N ALA A 24 58.28 -17.51 12.00
CA ALA A 24 57.00 -18.21 11.92
C ALA A 24 56.10 -17.89 13.14
N GLU A 25 56.68 -17.87 14.35
CA GLU A 25 55.96 -17.49 15.58
C GLU A 25 55.41 -16.06 15.49
N GLU A 26 56.22 -15.09 15.06
CA GLU A 26 55.81 -13.70 14.89
C GLU A 26 54.71 -13.55 13.81
N GLU A 27 54.82 -14.28 12.71
CA GLU A 27 53.81 -14.33 11.66
C GLU A 27 52.48 -14.89 12.19
N PHE A 28 52.51 -16.02 12.90
CA PHE A 28 51.30 -16.59 13.51
C PHE A 28 50.65 -15.67 14.52
N ASP A 29 51.43 -15.05 15.40
CA ASP A 29 50.93 -14.10 16.39
C ASP A 29 50.28 -12.87 15.73
N SER A 30 50.91 -12.36 14.65
CA SER A 30 50.36 -11.23 13.90
C SER A 30 49.04 -11.57 13.20
N GLN A 31 48.97 -12.75 12.58
CA GLN A 31 47.76 -13.23 11.94
C GLN A 31 46.64 -13.45 12.96
N PHE A 32 46.97 -14.09 14.09
CA PHE A 32 46.00 -14.33 15.16
C PHE A 32 45.41 -13.01 15.69
N LYS A 33 46.24 -12.02 15.98
CA LYS A 33 45.78 -10.68 16.41
C LYS A 33 44.92 -9.98 15.37
N SER A 34 45.28 -10.10 14.09
CA SER A 34 44.46 -9.56 13.00
C SER A 34 43.08 -10.23 12.95
N TYR A 35 43.03 -11.56 13.04
CA TYR A 35 41.76 -12.30 13.09
C TYR A 35 40.92 -11.94 14.31
N GLU A 36 41.55 -11.80 15.49
CA GLU A 36 40.87 -11.41 16.72
C GLU A 36 40.22 -10.02 16.58
N SER A 37 40.93 -9.05 16.00
CA SER A 37 40.39 -7.73 15.70
C SER A 37 39.23 -7.79 14.71
N GLN A 38 39.40 -8.49 13.59
CA GLN A 38 38.35 -8.63 12.56
C GLN A 38 37.09 -9.30 13.13
N HIS A 39 37.28 -10.34 13.96
CA HIS A 39 36.17 -11.00 14.63
C HIS A 39 35.45 -10.05 15.60
N GLY A 40 36.21 -9.28 16.39
CA GLY A 40 35.64 -8.26 17.27
C GLY A 40 34.78 -7.23 16.52
N ASP A 41 35.25 -6.77 15.37
CA ASP A 41 34.52 -5.81 14.54
C ASP A 41 33.28 -6.44 13.88
N TYR A 42 33.39 -7.69 13.43
CA TYR A 42 32.26 -8.44 12.90
C TYR A 42 31.15 -8.63 13.94
N VAL A 43 31.51 -9.02 15.17
CA VAL A 43 30.54 -9.21 16.26
C VAL A 43 29.84 -7.89 16.59
N LYS A 44 30.59 -6.78 16.72
CA LYS A 44 29.99 -5.45 16.95
C LYS A 44 29.04 -5.04 15.84
N HIS A 45 29.42 -5.29 14.58
CA HIS A 45 28.56 -4.99 13.44
C HIS A 45 27.29 -5.85 13.46
N ALA A 46 27.42 -7.16 13.69
CA ALA A 46 26.28 -8.08 13.77
C ALA A 46 25.30 -7.69 14.90
N ASP A 47 25.83 -7.33 16.07
CA ASP A 47 25.03 -6.85 17.20
C ASP A 47 24.30 -5.54 16.87
N GLY A 48 24.98 -4.62 16.16
CA GLY A 48 24.37 -3.38 15.67
C GLY A 48 23.20 -3.65 14.72
N VAL A 49 23.41 -4.49 13.71
CA VAL A 49 22.35 -4.88 12.75
C VAL A 49 21.19 -5.56 13.47
N LEU A 50 21.45 -6.46 14.41
CA LEU A 50 20.42 -7.14 15.18
C LEU A 50 19.57 -6.14 15.98
N LYS A 51 20.23 -5.18 16.63
CA LYS A 51 19.56 -4.13 17.40
C LYS A 51 18.65 -3.26 16.53
N ASP A 52 19.13 -2.86 15.36
CA ASP A 52 18.36 -2.04 14.42
C ASP A 52 17.15 -2.80 13.87
N LEU A 53 17.33 -4.09 13.53
CA LEU A 53 16.23 -4.95 13.10
C LEU A 53 15.18 -5.13 14.19
N MET A 54 15.60 -5.34 15.43
CA MET A 54 14.69 -5.45 16.58
C MET A 54 13.89 -4.15 16.79
N ALA A 55 14.55 -2.99 16.70
CA ALA A 55 13.88 -1.69 16.81
C ALA A 55 12.86 -1.50 15.67
N ASN A 56 13.21 -1.85 14.44
CA ASN A 56 12.32 -1.77 13.29
C ASN A 56 11.09 -2.67 13.48
N ILE A 57 11.28 -3.92 13.91
CA ILE A 57 10.18 -4.84 14.23
C ILE A 57 9.24 -4.21 15.27
N GLU A 58 9.77 -3.62 16.33
CA GLU A 58 8.97 -3.01 17.40
C GLU A 58 8.16 -1.81 16.89
N THR A 59 8.78 -0.93 16.09
CA THR A 59 8.07 0.20 15.48
C THR A 59 6.93 -0.26 14.57
N LYS A 60 7.16 -1.30 13.75
CA LYS A 60 6.13 -1.87 12.87
C LYS A 60 4.99 -2.51 13.66
N LYS A 61 5.30 -3.23 14.74
CA LYS A 61 4.27 -3.79 15.64
C LYS A 61 3.40 -2.69 16.23
N LYS A 62 4.02 -1.61 16.73
CA LYS A 62 3.29 -0.48 17.30
C LYS A 62 2.39 0.20 16.27
N ALA A 63 2.92 0.45 15.06
CA ALA A 63 2.14 1.02 13.96
C ALA A 63 0.95 0.14 13.56
N MET A 64 1.10 -1.19 13.62
CA MET A 64 0.01 -2.14 13.35
C MET A 64 -1.08 -2.06 14.42
N ILE A 65 -0.70 -2.02 15.71
CA ILE A 65 -1.65 -1.87 16.82
C ILE A 65 -2.44 -0.56 16.68
N ASP A 66 -1.73 0.56 16.45
CA ASP A 66 -2.36 1.87 16.29
C ASP A 66 -3.30 1.92 15.07
N TRP A 67 -2.98 1.18 14.01
CA TRP A 67 -3.83 1.07 12.81
C TRP A 67 -5.10 0.27 13.10
N GLU A 68 -4.99 -0.85 13.81
CA GLU A 68 -6.12 -1.70 14.20
C GLU A 68 -7.07 -0.92 15.13
N GLU A 69 -6.53 -0.19 16.11
CA GLU A 69 -7.33 0.66 17.00
C GLU A 69 -8.09 1.74 16.22
N ARG A 70 -7.41 2.43 15.29
CA ARG A 70 -8.07 3.41 14.40
C ARG A 70 -9.12 2.77 13.50
N ALA A 71 -8.89 1.54 13.02
CA ALA A 71 -9.86 0.82 12.21
C ALA A 71 -11.10 0.42 13.02
N GLU A 72 -10.93 0.00 14.26
CA GLU A 72 -12.01 -0.34 15.18
C GLU A 72 -12.83 0.91 15.56
N GLN A 73 -12.17 2.02 15.87
CA GLN A 73 -12.87 3.30 16.12
C GLN A 73 -13.73 3.73 14.93
N ARG A 74 -13.23 3.57 13.70
CA ARG A 74 -14.03 3.85 12.49
C ARG A 74 -15.24 2.93 12.36
N ARG A 75 -15.09 1.64 12.67
CA ARG A 75 -16.20 0.67 12.68
C ARG A 75 -17.28 1.09 13.70
N GLN A 76 -16.86 1.45 14.90
CA GLN A 76 -17.77 1.90 15.96
C GLN A 76 -18.51 3.18 15.57
N ASN A 77 -17.79 4.19 15.08
CA ASN A 77 -18.39 5.44 14.60
C ASN A 77 -19.37 5.21 13.45
N ALA A 78 -19.05 4.28 12.53
CA ALA A 78 -19.95 3.92 11.44
C ALA A 78 -21.23 3.22 11.94
N MET A 79 -21.12 2.33 12.94
CA MET A 79 -22.28 1.69 13.56
C MET A 79 -23.16 2.70 14.30
N GLU A 80 -22.56 3.64 15.03
CA GLU A 80 -23.29 4.70 15.72
C GLU A 80 -24.00 5.63 14.73
N ALA A 81 -23.33 6.02 13.64
CA ALA A 81 -23.93 6.80 12.57
C ALA A 81 -25.10 6.05 11.89
N ALA A 82 -24.96 4.75 11.66
CA ALA A 82 -26.03 3.91 11.11
C ALA A 82 -27.23 3.84 12.06
N LYS A 83 -27.00 3.73 13.38
CA LYS A 83 -28.05 3.76 14.39
C LYS A 83 -28.80 5.10 14.38
N ARG A 84 -28.07 6.22 14.37
CA ARG A 84 -28.66 7.56 14.31
C ARG A 84 -29.49 7.78 13.04
N ASN A 85 -29.00 7.30 11.89
CA ASN A 85 -29.72 7.37 10.62
C ASN A 85 -31.00 6.53 10.65
N LYS A 86 -30.94 5.33 11.25
CA LYS A 86 -32.10 4.45 11.42
C LYS A 86 -33.17 5.12 12.30
N GLU A 87 -32.79 5.69 13.44
CA GLU A 87 -33.70 6.43 14.32
C GLU A 87 -34.32 7.64 13.59
N GLY A 88 -33.53 8.36 12.80
CA GLY A 88 -34.03 9.46 11.96
C GLY A 88 -35.07 9.00 10.93
N LEU A 89 -34.84 7.85 10.29
CA LEU A 89 -35.77 7.27 9.33
C LEU A 89 -37.08 6.81 10.00
N GLU A 90 -37.00 6.16 11.16
CA GLU A 90 -38.17 5.74 11.93
C GLU A 90 -39.01 6.94 12.37
N ASN A 91 -38.37 8.02 12.84
CA ASN A 91 -39.06 9.25 13.20
C ASN A 91 -39.76 9.91 11.99
N PHE A 92 -39.12 9.90 10.82
CA PHE A 92 -39.74 10.40 9.59
C PHE A 92 -40.95 9.57 9.16
N GLN A 93 -40.86 8.24 9.24
CA GLN A 93 -42.00 7.35 8.96
C GLN A 93 -43.17 7.58 9.92
N LYS A 94 -42.90 7.79 11.21
CA LYS A 94 -43.95 8.15 12.19
C LYS A 94 -44.65 9.45 11.80
N GLN A 95 -43.92 10.51 11.49
CA GLN A 95 -44.51 11.78 11.05
C GLN A 95 -45.37 11.63 9.79
N LEU A 96 -44.94 10.82 8.82
CA LEU A 96 -45.74 10.50 7.64
C LEU A 96 -47.05 9.80 8.00
N SER A 97 -46.99 8.81 8.91
CA SER A 97 -48.18 8.07 9.35
C SER A 97 -49.17 8.96 10.11
N GLU A 98 -48.70 9.84 10.99
CA GLU A 98 -49.52 10.84 11.69
C GLU A 98 -50.18 11.81 10.69
N ARG A 99 -49.44 12.26 9.67
CA ARG A 99 -49.98 13.14 8.63
C ARG A 99 -51.06 12.45 7.79
N GLN A 100 -50.89 11.17 7.47
CA GLN A 100 -51.91 10.38 6.76
C GLN A 100 -53.18 10.23 7.62
N GLN A 101 -53.04 9.99 8.93
CA GLN A 101 -54.18 9.91 9.85
C GLN A 101 -54.94 11.24 9.93
N LEU A 102 -54.23 12.37 9.99
CA LEU A 102 -54.84 13.71 9.94
C LEU A 102 -55.61 13.96 8.64
N ASN A 103 -55.10 13.48 7.50
CA ASN A 103 -55.77 13.63 6.21
C ASN A 103 -57.08 12.82 6.11
N MET A 104 -57.14 11.65 6.78
CA MET A 104 -58.34 10.81 6.86
C MET A 104 -59.45 11.41 7.75
N GLN A 105 -59.14 12.41 8.59
CA GLN A 105 -60.12 13.12 9.43
C GLN A 105 -60.80 14.29 8.70
N GLY A 106 -60.68 14.38 7.37
CA GLY A 106 -61.48 15.29 6.54
C GLY A 106 -61.00 16.75 6.50
N GLN A 107 -59.79 17.05 6.98
CA GLN A 107 -59.18 18.37 6.82
C GLN A 107 -58.55 18.49 5.42
N ASN A 108 -59.35 18.95 4.46
CA ASN A 108 -58.95 19.31 3.10
C ASN A 108 -57.68 20.18 3.11
N THR A 109 -56.60 19.70 2.49
CA THR A 109 -55.40 20.51 2.26
C THR A 109 -54.97 20.44 0.80
N ASN A 110 -55.47 21.42 0.04
CA ASN A 110 -55.02 21.87 -1.27
C ASN A 110 -53.57 22.41 -1.23
N PHE A 111 -52.58 21.53 -1.02
CA PHE A 111 -51.24 21.89 -0.56
C PHE A 111 -50.18 21.38 -1.55
N GLY A 112 -49.43 22.29 -2.20
CA GLY A 112 -48.32 21.96 -3.11
C GLY A 112 -47.09 21.33 -2.40
N PRO A 113 -45.93 21.16 -3.06
CA PRO A 113 -44.78 20.40 -2.55
C PRO A 113 -44.16 20.91 -1.24
N LEU A 114 -44.56 22.11 -0.80
CA LEU A 114 -44.16 22.79 0.44
C LEU A 114 -45.36 23.18 1.32
N GLY A 115 -46.54 22.68 1.00
CA GLY A 115 -47.73 22.95 1.78
C GLY A 115 -48.26 24.38 1.72
N LYS A 116 -48.22 25.03 0.55
CA LYS A 116 -48.90 26.31 0.31
C LYS A 116 -49.77 26.19 -0.94
N PRO A 117 -50.99 26.77 -0.96
CA PRO A 117 -51.79 26.81 -2.18
C PRO A 117 -51.09 27.69 -3.22
N TRP A 118 -50.87 27.15 -4.42
CA TRP A 118 -50.27 27.88 -5.54
C TRP A 118 -51.33 28.79 -6.16
N ASN A 119 -51.19 30.11 -6.01
CA ASN A 119 -52.17 31.09 -6.46
C ASN A 119 -51.90 31.59 -7.90
N GLY A 120 -51.23 30.82 -8.76
CA GLY A 120 -51.00 31.18 -10.17
C GLY A 120 -50.25 32.49 -10.45
N SER A 121 -49.80 33.23 -9.42
CA SER A 121 -49.17 34.54 -9.59
C SER A 121 -47.67 34.38 -9.81
N THR A 122 -47.20 34.88 -10.96
CA THR A 122 -45.78 34.86 -11.37
C THR A 122 -44.93 35.89 -10.62
N GLU A 123 -45.54 36.78 -9.82
CA GLU A 123 -44.84 37.86 -9.13
C GLU A 123 -43.86 37.37 -8.05
N GLY A 124 -44.04 36.16 -7.52
CA GLY A 124 -43.13 35.53 -6.56
C GLY A 124 -41.95 34.76 -7.16
N LEU A 125 -41.88 34.63 -8.49
CA LEU A 125 -40.82 33.87 -9.18
C LEU A 125 -39.57 34.71 -9.46
N LYS A 126 -39.60 36.01 -9.14
CA LYS A 126 -38.43 36.88 -9.27
C LYS A 126 -37.48 36.62 -8.09
N PRO A 127 -36.21 36.26 -8.33
CA PRO A 127 -35.24 36.07 -7.24
C PRO A 127 -35.12 37.35 -6.41
N THR A 128 -35.34 37.23 -5.10
CA THR A 128 -35.22 38.36 -4.16
C THR A 128 -33.75 38.63 -3.77
N ARG A 129 -32.87 37.64 -3.94
CA ARG A 129 -31.46 37.71 -3.55
C ARG A 129 -30.57 38.19 -4.70
N PRO A 130 -29.45 38.85 -4.39
CA PRO A 130 -28.49 39.28 -5.41
C PRO A 130 -27.84 38.08 -6.10
N TYR A 131 -27.43 38.27 -7.36
CA TYR A 131 -27.03 37.21 -8.30
C TYR A 131 -25.90 36.29 -7.79
N HIS A 132 -24.96 36.81 -7.00
CA HIS A 132 -23.82 36.05 -6.48
C HIS A 132 -24.18 35.06 -5.35
N GLN A 133 -25.42 35.12 -4.83
CA GLN A 133 -25.94 34.20 -3.82
C GLN A 133 -26.92 33.17 -4.39
N LEU A 134 -27.15 33.18 -5.71
CA LEU A 134 -28.02 32.23 -6.37
C LEU A 134 -27.23 30.99 -6.82
N PRO A 135 -27.83 29.79 -6.78
CA PRO A 135 -27.22 28.59 -7.37
C PRO A 135 -26.87 28.82 -8.84
N ALA A 136 -25.83 28.16 -9.35
CA ALA A 136 -25.30 28.39 -10.70
C ALA A 136 -26.35 28.32 -11.84
N GLY A 137 -27.42 27.53 -11.67
CA GLY A 137 -28.52 27.43 -12.65
C GLY A 137 -29.57 28.56 -12.62
N LEU A 138 -29.51 29.48 -11.64
CA LEU A 138 -30.41 30.64 -11.48
C LEU A 138 -29.70 31.98 -11.71
N MET A 139 -28.40 31.96 -12.01
CA MET A 139 -27.65 33.14 -12.41
C MET A 139 -28.09 33.58 -13.81
N ALA A 140 -29.00 34.54 -13.90
CA ALA A 140 -29.31 35.19 -15.17
C ALA A 140 -28.13 36.08 -15.59
N ALA A 141 -27.66 35.95 -16.83
CA ALA A 141 -26.65 36.86 -17.37
C ALA A 141 -27.27 38.27 -17.52
N CYS A 142 -26.94 39.19 -16.60
CA CYS A 142 -27.44 40.57 -16.61
C CYS A 142 -26.86 41.43 -17.75
N ILE A 143 -25.95 40.89 -18.56
CA ILE A 143 -25.36 41.59 -19.69
C ILE A 143 -26.13 41.16 -20.93
N LYS A 144 -26.97 42.05 -21.45
CA LYS A 144 -27.49 41.89 -22.82
C LYS A 144 -26.29 41.89 -23.75
N LEU A 145 -26.13 40.87 -24.59
CA LEU A 145 -25.01 40.76 -25.53
C LEU A 145 -24.87 42.00 -26.43
N GLU A 146 -25.93 42.79 -26.58
CA GLU A 146 -26.00 44.03 -27.37
C GLU A 146 -25.52 45.29 -26.64
N THR A 147 -25.17 45.22 -25.35
CA THR A 147 -24.88 46.43 -24.53
C THR A 147 -23.48 46.99 -24.68
N LYS A 148 -22.54 46.28 -25.31
CA LYS A 148 -21.24 46.84 -25.67
C LYS A 148 -20.83 46.39 -27.08
N PRO A 149 -20.57 47.31 -28.02
CA PRO A 149 -19.84 46.94 -29.23
C PRO A 149 -18.46 46.41 -28.81
N PHE A 150 -17.96 45.42 -29.56
CA PHE A 150 -16.61 44.90 -29.39
C PHE A 150 -15.61 46.05 -29.58
N GLU A 151 -14.98 46.50 -28.50
CA GLU A 151 -13.82 47.40 -28.58
C GLU A 151 -12.58 46.53 -28.79
N SER A 152 -11.96 46.63 -29.97
CA SER A 152 -10.70 45.95 -30.23
C SER A 152 -9.65 46.49 -29.29
N VAL A 153 -9.00 45.62 -28.52
CA VAL A 153 -7.92 45.99 -27.62
C VAL A 153 -6.71 46.45 -28.45
N ASP A 154 -6.13 47.59 -28.11
CA ASP A 154 -4.96 48.12 -28.80
C ASP A 154 -3.73 47.22 -28.54
N PRO A 155 -2.98 46.80 -29.59
CA PRO A 155 -1.85 45.89 -29.45
C PRO A 155 -0.67 46.47 -28.67
N LYS A 156 -0.64 47.79 -28.45
CA LYS A 156 0.36 48.48 -27.63
C LYS A 156 0.06 48.41 -26.13
N ASP A 157 -1.22 48.24 -25.78
CA ASP A 157 -1.69 48.09 -24.41
C ASP A 157 -1.63 46.63 -23.94
N LEU A 158 -1.50 45.69 -24.88
CA LEU A 158 -1.17 44.29 -24.63
C LEU A 158 0.30 44.17 -24.21
N GLN A 159 0.61 44.49 -22.96
CA GLN A 159 1.92 44.17 -22.39
C GLN A 159 1.99 42.69 -22.00
N LEU A 160 3.09 42.05 -22.38
CA LEU A 160 3.40 40.71 -21.89
C LEU A 160 3.57 40.77 -20.38
N VAL A 161 2.97 39.82 -19.68
CA VAL A 161 3.27 39.58 -18.26
C VAL A 161 4.79 39.40 -18.16
N PRO A 162 5.47 40.08 -17.21
CA PRO A 162 6.91 39.94 -17.06
C PRO A 162 7.28 38.46 -16.94
N ASN A 163 8.41 38.08 -17.54
CA ASN A 163 8.91 36.71 -17.47
C ASN A 163 9.39 36.42 -16.05
N ILE A 164 8.44 36.09 -15.18
CA ILE A 164 8.67 35.71 -13.80
C ILE A 164 9.25 34.30 -13.83
N GLN A 165 10.40 34.13 -13.18
CA GLN A 165 10.98 32.80 -12.98
C GLN A 165 9.91 31.88 -12.37
N PRO A 166 9.75 30.64 -12.87
CA PRO A 166 8.74 29.74 -12.37
C PRO A 166 8.90 29.56 -10.86
N SER A 167 7.77 29.45 -10.16
CA SER A 167 7.80 29.30 -8.70
C SER A 167 8.65 28.09 -8.31
N LYS A 168 9.41 28.19 -7.21
CA LYS A 168 10.21 27.06 -6.69
C LYS A 168 9.38 25.79 -6.53
N ARG A 169 8.12 25.94 -6.10
CA ARG A 169 7.14 24.85 -6.00
C ARG A 169 6.90 24.12 -7.33
N LEU A 170 6.87 24.84 -8.45
CA LEU A 170 6.69 24.25 -9.78
C LEU A 170 7.93 23.49 -10.22
N ILE A 171 9.12 24.04 -9.95
CA ILE A 171 10.40 23.39 -10.24
C ILE A 171 10.52 22.10 -9.43
N ASP A 172 10.26 22.17 -8.12
CA ASP A 172 10.30 21.01 -7.22
C ASP A 172 9.29 19.92 -7.65
N ALA A 173 8.08 20.32 -8.08
CA ALA A 173 7.08 19.38 -8.60
C ALA A 173 7.50 18.73 -9.93
N LEU A 174 8.21 19.47 -10.79
CA LEU A 174 8.76 18.94 -12.03
C LEU A 174 9.86 17.91 -11.73
N ASP A 175 10.77 18.25 -10.81
CA ASP A 175 11.84 17.36 -10.36
C ASP A 175 11.28 16.09 -9.72
N GLU A 176 10.20 16.19 -8.97
CA GLU A 176 9.50 15.03 -8.41
C GLU A 176 8.79 14.19 -9.48
N PHE A 177 8.18 14.82 -10.48
CA PHE A 177 7.53 14.13 -11.61
C PHE A 177 8.52 13.32 -12.46
N TYR A 178 9.72 13.87 -12.70
CA TYR A 178 10.77 13.19 -13.46
C TYR A 178 11.68 12.30 -12.59
N ARG A 179 11.49 12.28 -11.27
CA ARG A 179 12.24 11.38 -10.38
C ARG A 179 11.83 9.93 -10.66
N PRO A 180 12.79 8.99 -10.80
CA PRO A 180 12.47 7.58 -10.90
C PRO A 180 11.65 7.15 -9.68
N ILE A 181 10.51 6.50 -9.92
CA ILE A 181 9.69 5.96 -8.83
C ILE A 181 10.53 4.87 -8.12
N PRO A 182 10.73 4.98 -6.79
CA PRO A 182 11.43 3.93 -6.05
C PRO A 182 10.65 2.61 -6.17
N PRO A 183 11.34 1.45 -6.26
CA PRO A 183 10.68 0.13 -6.42
C PRO A 183 9.75 -0.24 -5.25
N THR A 184 9.80 0.50 -4.16
CA THR A 184 9.01 0.32 -2.93
C THR A 184 7.68 1.08 -2.90
N VAL A 185 7.43 2.03 -3.81
CA VAL A 185 6.18 2.80 -3.80
C VAL A 185 5.10 2.03 -4.55
N GLN A 186 4.32 1.26 -3.80
CA GLN A 186 3.09 0.64 -4.30
C GLN A 186 2.14 1.73 -4.79
N VAL A 187 1.97 1.81 -6.11
CA VAL A 187 1.06 2.75 -6.75
C VAL A 187 -0.36 2.47 -6.25
N LYS A 188 -1.02 3.51 -5.74
CA LYS A 188 -2.26 3.48 -4.95
C LYS A 188 -3.51 3.02 -5.71
N ASP A 189 -3.37 2.55 -6.94
CA ASP A 189 -4.45 2.08 -7.80
C ASP A 189 -4.09 0.73 -8.44
N ASN A 190 -3.76 -0.28 -7.63
CA ASN A 190 -3.78 -1.74 -7.91
C ASN A 190 -3.19 -2.26 -9.25
N TRP A 191 -2.49 -1.45 -10.02
CA TRP A 191 -1.68 -1.85 -11.16
C TRP A 191 -0.27 -1.97 -10.60
N ILE A 192 -0.04 -3.05 -9.84
CA ILE A 192 1.25 -3.32 -9.24
C ILE A 192 2.22 -3.57 -10.39
N ILE A 193 3.13 -2.61 -10.58
CA ILE A 193 4.34 -2.80 -11.37
C ILE A 193 5.06 -4.00 -10.75
N GLY A 194 5.19 -5.11 -11.50
CA GLY A 194 5.74 -6.38 -11.01
C GLY A 194 4.75 -7.54 -10.93
N CYS A 195 3.43 -7.32 -11.06
CA CYS A 195 2.44 -8.42 -11.04
C CYS A 195 2.71 -9.51 -12.10
N LEU A 196 3.34 -9.15 -13.21
CA LEU A 196 3.68 -10.09 -14.27
C LEU A 196 4.83 -11.01 -13.85
N ASP A 197 5.86 -10.45 -13.20
CA ASP A 197 7.02 -11.21 -12.71
C ASP A 197 6.59 -12.14 -11.56
N ASP A 198 5.80 -11.63 -10.61
CA ASP A 198 5.21 -12.43 -9.52
C ASP A 198 4.38 -13.61 -10.07
N PHE A 199 3.61 -13.38 -11.14
CA PHE A 199 2.85 -14.44 -11.79
C PHE A 199 3.75 -15.48 -12.46
N PHE A 200 4.82 -15.06 -13.15
CA PHE A 200 5.75 -15.99 -13.78
C PHE A 200 6.55 -16.79 -12.74
N ASP A 201 6.96 -16.16 -11.64
CA ASP A 201 7.63 -16.83 -10.53
C ASP A 201 6.71 -17.87 -9.89
N ALA A 202 5.48 -17.49 -9.53
CA ALA A 202 4.49 -18.41 -9.00
C ALA A 202 4.17 -19.57 -9.97
N LYS A 203 4.10 -19.28 -11.28
CA LYS A 203 3.87 -20.29 -12.33
C LYS A 203 5.04 -21.27 -12.43
N THR A 204 6.29 -20.79 -12.42
CA THR A 204 7.46 -21.66 -12.48
C THR A 204 7.59 -22.51 -11.22
N GLU A 205 7.30 -21.96 -10.04
CA GLU A 205 7.31 -22.67 -8.78
C GLU A 205 6.22 -23.75 -8.73
N ALA A 206 4.99 -23.43 -9.15
CA ALA A 206 3.91 -24.40 -9.25
C ALA A 206 4.24 -25.55 -10.22
N LEU A 207 4.91 -25.25 -11.33
CA LEU A 207 5.35 -26.26 -12.29
C LEU A 207 6.44 -27.18 -11.71
N LYS A 208 7.42 -26.61 -11.00
CA LYS A 208 8.46 -27.38 -10.27
C LYS A 208 7.83 -28.29 -9.21
N ASN A 209 6.88 -27.77 -8.43
CA ASN A 209 6.17 -28.53 -7.40
C ASN A 209 5.31 -29.66 -7.98
N ALA A 210 4.63 -29.42 -9.11
CA ALA A 210 3.88 -30.45 -9.82
C ALA A 210 4.79 -31.57 -10.37
N ALA A 211 5.97 -31.23 -10.88
CA ALA A 211 6.95 -32.20 -11.36
C ALA A 211 7.53 -33.05 -10.20
N MET A 212 7.83 -32.44 -9.05
CA MET A 212 8.28 -33.18 -7.86
C MET A 212 7.21 -34.13 -7.32
N ARG A 213 5.94 -33.69 -7.29
CA ARG A 213 4.82 -34.54 -6.86
C ARG A 213 4.64 -35.77 -7.74
N ARG A 214 4.85 -35.65 -9.07
CA ARG A 214 4.80 -36.80 -10.00
C ARG A 214 5.95 -37.79 -9.75
N LYS A 215 7.17 -37.30 -9.53
CA LYS A 215 8.31 -38.17 -9.19
C LYS A 215 8.11 -38.92 -7.86
N GLN A 216 7.50 -38.27 -6.86
CA GLN A 216 7.19 -38.91 -5.58
C GLN A 216 6.07 -39.96 -5.71
N SER A 217 5.08 -39.76 -6.59
CA SER A 217 4.05 -40.78 -6.84
C SER A 217 4.60 -42.00 -7.57
N ASP A 218 5.51 -41.82 -8.53
CA ASP A 218 6.10 -42.92 -9.30
C ASP A 218 7.03 -43.80 -8.46
N GLN A 219 7.77 -43.18 -7.53
CA GLN A 219 8.58 -43.89 -6.53
C GLN A 219 7.73 -44.71 -5.56
N LYS A 220 6.52 -44.25 -5.21
CA LYS A 220 5.62 -44.93 -4.26
C LYS A 220 4.79 -46.06 -4.90
N SER A 221 4.66 -46.08 -6.22
CA SER A 221 3.95 -47.16 -6.95
C SER A 221 4.80 -48.39 -7.25
N ASN A 222 6.12 -48.35 -7.04
CA ASN A 222 7.02 -49.48 -7.29
C ASN A 222 7.20 -50.42 -6.07
N SER A 223 6.48 -50.16 -4.98
CA SER A 223 6.36 -51.04 -3.81
C SER A 223 4.89 -51.42 -3.61
N LYS A 224 4.45 -52.51 -4.23
CA LYS A 224 3.27 -53.25 -3.75
C LYS A 224 3.74 -54.61 -3.22
N PRO A 225 3.15 -55.04 -2.11
CA PRO A 225 2.49 -56.35 -2.11
C PRO A 225 0.97 -56.17 -2.11
N SER A 226 0.33 -57.20 -2.63
CA SER A 226 -1.09 -57.53 -2.57
C SER A 226 -1.72 -57.28 -1.21
N GLU A 227 -2.91 -56.67 -1.17
CA GLU A 227 -4.09 -57.26 -0.53
C GLU A 227 -5.35 -56.45 -0.82
N SER A 228 -6.44 -57.19 -0.89
CA SER A 228 -7.81 -56.77 -1.13
C SER A 228 -8.27 -55.66 -0.19
N ASP A 229 -8.86 -54.60 -0.72
CA ASP A 229 -10.06 -54.07 -0.07
C ASP A 229 -10.97 -53.30 -1.02
N THR A 230 -12.21 -53.76 -1.02
CA THR A 230 -13.36 -53.19 -1.70
C THR A 230 -13.71 -51.83 -1.11
N THR A 231 -13.72 -50.77 -1.90
CA THR A 231 -14.67 -49.67 -1.69
C THR A 231 -14.93 -48.90 -2.99
N SER A 232 -16.07 -49.23 -3.57
CA SER A 232 -16.73 -48.52 -4.66
C SER A 232 -17.16 -47.11 -4.24
N ARG A 233 -16.25 -46.13 -4.31
CA ARG A 233 -16.64 -44.70 -4.30
C ARG A 233 -16.76 -44.17 -5.72
N LYS A 234 -17.96 -44.36 -6.29
CA LYS A 234 -18.46 -43.60 -7.45
C LYS A 234 -18.29 -42.10 -7.20
N ARG A 235 -17.25 -41.48 -7.77
CA ARG A 235 -17.22 -40.01 -7.96
C ARG A 235 -17.88 -39.72 -9.30
N LYS A 236 -19.11 -39.23 -9.21
CA LYS A 236 -19.88 -38.70 -10.33
C LYS A 236 -19.16 -37.45 -10.84
N SER A 237 -18.51 -37.55 -12.01
CA SER A 237 -17.92 -36.39 -12.67
C SER A 237 -19.07 -35.50 -13.16
N ARG A 238 -19.13 -34.29 -12.61
CA ARG A 238 -19.79 -33.16 -13.25
C ARG A 238 -18.69 -32.16 -13.53
N PHE A 239 -18.09 -32.26 -14.71
CA PHE A 239 -17.45 -31.10 -15.31
C PHE A 239 -18.00 -30.97 -16.73
N SER A 240 -19.00 -30.12 -16.83
CA SER A 240 -19.58 -29.60 -18.05
C SER A 240 -18.50 -28.84 -18.83
N SER A 241 -18.32 -29.24 -20.07
CA SER A 241 -17.70 -28.45 -21.12
C SER A 241 -18.34 -27.06 -21.20
N ALA A 242 -17.54 -26.02 -21.05
CA ALA A 242 -17.86 -24.70 -21.57
C ALA A 242 -16.71 -24.30 -22.52
N ARG A 243 -16.95 -24.55 -23.80
CA ARG A 243 -16.34 -23.78 -24.89
C ARG A 243 -17.06 -22.43 -24.92
N LEU A 244 -16.29 -21.35 -24.98
CA LEU A 244 -16.51 -20.16 -25.82
C LEU A 244 -15.24 -19.32 -25.76
#